data_AF-B1T3I4-F1
#
_entry.id   AF-B1T3I4-F1
#
_cell.length_a   1.000
_cell.length_b   1.000
_cell.length_c   1.000
_cell.angle_alpha   90.00
_cell.angle_beta   90.00
_cell.angle_gamma   90.00
#
_symmetry.space_group_name_H-M   'P 1'
#
loop_
_entity.id
_entity.type
_entity.pdbx_description
1 polymer ?
#
loop_
_entity_poly.entity_id
_entity_poly.type
_entity_poly.pdbx_seq_one_letter_code
_entity_poly.pdbx_strand_id
1 'polypeptide(L)'
;MPALLWSLGASVSQPLFEGGKLKAGVDFAQAGYVAAQASYRQTVLTAFQEVQNAVTGLSVLAQAAQQASAAVDDARKLVSLAQDRYTGGLTPFIDVLTAQQQLLTSERQAVQIQGQRAALVVFLAKALGGGWDGGATGAATPTDVATASPQPAARVGP
;
A
#
# COMPACT_ATOMS: atom_id res chain seq x y z
N MET A 1 4.07 70.95 17.30
CA MET A 1 5.24 70.11 17.01
C MET A 1 4.93 68.69 17.49
N PRO A 2 4.49 67.75 16.65
CA PRO A 2 4.30 66.37 17.10
C PRO A 2 5.66 65.66 17.10
N ALA A 3 6.03 65.04 18.22
CA ALA A 3 7.25 64.24 18.30
C ALA A 3 6.93 62.79 17.94
N LEU A 4 7.66 62.25 16.96
CA LEU A 4 7.68 60.83 16.63
C LEU A 4 8.53 60.08 17.67
N LEU A 5 7.87 59.45 18.64
CA LEU A 5 8.52 58.52 19.56
C LEU A 5 8.54 57.12 18.94
N TRP A 6 9.72 56.66 18.56
CA TRP A 6 9.97 55.26 18.24
C TRP A 6 10.93 54.69 19.30
N SER A 7 10.69 53.47 19.76
CA SER A 7 11.61 52.76 20.61
C SER A 7 12.00 51.43 19.95
N LEU A 8 13.30 51.16 19.98
CA LEU A 8 13.90 49.91 19.57
C LEU A 8 14.50 49.29 20.83
N GLY A 9 13.92 48.18 21.29
CA GLY A 9 14.38 47.47 22.49
C GLY A 9 14.79 46.04 22.14
N ALA A 10 16.03 45.68 22.42
CA ALA A 10 16.49 44.30 22.43
C ALA A 10 16.58 43.84 23.89
N SER A 11 15.93 42.73 24.23
CA SER A 11 16.08 42.10 25.55
C SER A 11 16.81 40.77 25.40
N VAL A 12 17.77 40.53 26.30
CA VAL A 12 18.50 39.26 26.41
C VAL A 12 18.10 38.61 27.72
N SER A 13 17.59 37.39 27.63
CA SER A 13 17.17 36.58 28.77
C SER A 13 18.07 35.36 28.85
N GLN A 14 18.75 35.18 29.97
CA GLN A 14 19.56 33.99 30.25
C GLN A 14 19.08 33.34 31.55
N PRO A 15 18.57 32.10 31.50
CA PRO A 15 18.13 31.40 32.70
C PRO A 15 19.32 31.06 33.59
N LEU A 16 19.28 31.53 34.84
CA LEU A 16 20.36 31.33 35.81
C LEU A 16 20.22 30.02 36.61
N PHE A 17 18.99 29.61 36.94
CA PHE A 17 18.69 28.36 37.65
C PHE A 17 17.27 27.87 37.29
N GLU A 18 17.15 26.75 36.56
CA GLU A 18 15.86 26.13 36.23
C GLU A 18 15.70 24.69 36.78
N GLY A 19 16.50 24.30 37.79
CA GLY A 19 16.36 23.00 38.44
C GLY A 19 16.50 21.78 37.50
N GLY A 20 17.22 21.93 36.38
CA GLY A 20 17.41 20.88 35.38
C GLY A 20 16.37 20.82 34.25
N LYS A 21 15.35 21.68 34.24
CA LYS A 21 14.28 21.69 33.21
C LYS A 21 14.82 21.82 31.78
N LEU A 22 15.78 22.70 31.54
CA LEU A 22 16.41 22.84 30.22
C LEU A 22 17.12 21.56 29.78
N LYS A 23 17.84 20.91 30.70
CA LYS A 23 18.51 19.64 30.43
C LYS A 23 17.50 18.54 30.13
N ALA A 24 16.44 18.43 30.93
CA ALA A 24 15.35 17.47 30.69
C ALA A 24 14.66 17.72 29.33
N GLY A 25 14.50 18.98 28.90
CA GLY A 25 13.98 19.32 27.59
C GLY A 25 14.89 18.88 26.43
N VAL A 26 16.20 19.05 26.58
CA VAL A 26 17.19 18.55 25.62
C VAL A 26 17.20 17.02 25.59
N ASP A 27 17.18 16.36 26.76
CA ASP A 27 17.15 14.90 26.87
C ASP A 27 15.87 14.33 26.22
N PHE A 28 14.72 14.98 26.43
CA PHE A 28 13.46 14.63 25.77
C PHE A 28 13.54 14.77 24.25
N ALA A 29 14.08 15.88 23.74
CA ALA A 29 14.27 16.09 22.31
C ALA A 29 15.21 15.05 21.69
N GLN A 30 16.30 14.72 22.38
CA GLN A 30 17.26 13.70 21.97
C GLN A 30 16.62 12.31 21.93
N ALA A 31 15.83 11.95 22.94
CA ALA A 31 15.08 10.70 22.97
C ALA A 31 14.06 10.62 21.81
N GLY A 32 13.37 11.74 21.53
CA GLY A 32 12.47 11.86 20.38
C GLY A 32 13.19 11.62 19.04
N TYR A 33 14.40 12.16 18.87
CA TYR A 33 15.21 11.93 17.67
C TYR A 33 15.59 10.44 17.50
N VAL A 34 16.03 9.79 18.58
CA VAL A 34 16.35 8.35 18.56
C VAL A 34 15.12 7.52 18.21
N ALA A 35 13.94 7.87 18.76
CA ALA A 35 12.68 7.22 18.44
C ALA A 35 12.30 7.38 16.96
N ALA A 36 12.45 8.58 16.39
CA ALA A 36 12.20 8.82 14.97
C ALA A 36 13.15 8.03 14.06
N GLN A 37 14.44 7.96 14.42
CA GLN A 37 15.43 7.15 13.69
C GLN A 37 15.08 5.66 13.74
N ALA A 38 14.67 5.16 14.91
CA ALA A 38 14.24 3.77 15.06
C ALA A 38 12.98 3.47 14.22
N SER A 39 12.00 4.38 14.24
CA SER A 39 10.78 4.27 13.43
C SER A 39 11.10 4.21 11.93
N TYR A 40 11.98 5.09 11.45
CA TYR A 40 12.42 5.05 10.05
C TYR A 40 13.05 3.71 9.67
N ARG A 41 13.98 3.20 10.48
CA ARG A 41 14.60 1.88 10.25
C ARG A 41 13.55 0.77 10.21
N GLN A 42 12.60 0.80 11.14
CA GLN A 42 11.53 -0.19 11.18
C GLN A 42 10.67 -0.14 9.91
N THR A 43 10.26 1.04 9.45
CA THR A 43 9.47 1.21 8.23
C THR A 43 10.19 0.63 7.00
N VAL A 44 11.49 0.90 6.86
CA VAL A 44 12.29 0.37 5.74
C VAL A 44 12.39 -1.15 5.81
N LEU A 45 12.66 -1.71 6.99
CA LEU A 45 12.74 -3.17 7.18
C LEU A 45 11.40 -3.85 6.89
N THR A 46 10.29 -3.28 7.36
CA THR A 46 8.95 -3.79 7.07
C THR A 46 8.67 -3.76 5.57
N ALA A 47 8.97 -2.66 4.88
CA ALA A 47 8.76 -2.56 3.44
C ALA A 47 9.58 -3.61 2.66
N PHE A 48 10.84 -3.84 3.05
CA PHE A 48 11.67 -4.89 2.45
C PHE A 48 11.09 -6.28 2.68
N GLN A 49 10.63 -6.56 3.90
CA GLN A 49 9.99 -7.82 4.25
C GLN A 49 8.70 -8.05 3.43
N GLU A 50 7.87 -7.02 3.25
CA GLU A 50 6.64 -7.10 2.45
C GLU A 50 6.93 -7.46 0.98
N VAL A 51 7.93 -6.81 0.37
CA VAL A 51 8.37 -7.11 -1.00
C VAL A 51 8.90 -8.55 -1.11
N GLN A 52 9.76 -8.96 -0.18
CA GLN A 52 10.32 -10.31 -0.16
C GLN A 52 9.23 -11.39 -0.04
N ASN A 53 8.27 -11.17 0.86
CA ASN A 53 7.13 -12.05 1.04
C ASN A 53 6.30 -12.17 -0.24
N ALA A 54 6.04 -11.05 -0.92
CA ALA A 54 5.27 -11.04 -2.15
C ALA A 54 5.99 -11.76 -3.31
N VAL A 55 7.29 -11.50 -3.51
CA VAL A 55 8.10 -12.17 -4.54
C VAL A 55 8.19 -13.67 -4.29
N THR A 56 8.43 -14.07 -3.04
CA THR A 56 8.51 -15.50 -2.67
C THR A 56 7.14 -16.17 -2.78
N GLY A 57 6.07 -15.49 -2.39
CA GLY A 57 4.72 -16.01 -2.56
C GLY A 57 4.34 -16.21 -4.04
N LEU A 58 4.77 -15.31 -4.93
CA LEU A 58 4.52 -15.46 -6.37
C LEU A 58 5.27 -16.66 -6.97
N SER A 59 6.50 -16.93 -6.52
CA SER A 59 7.26 -18.09 -7.01
C SER A 59 6.63 -19.41 -6.54
N VAL A 60 6.20 -19.48 -5.27
CA VAL A 60 5.47 -20.65 -4.74
C VAL A 60 4.15 -20.86 -5.47
N LEU A 61 3.37 -19.80 -5.67
CA LEU A 61 2.09 -19.89 -6.39
C LEU A 61 2.28 -20.24 -7.88
N ALA A 62 3.41 -19.89 -8.49
CA ALA A 62 3.73 -20.32 -9.85
C ALA A 62 3.93 -21.84 -9.93
N GLN A 63 4.63 -22.44 -8.95
CA GLN A 63 4.77 -23.90 -8.85
C GLN A 63 3.42 -24.56 -8.56
N ALA A 64 2.63 -24.00 -7.64
CA ALA A 64 1.28 -24.49 -7.34
C ALA A 64 0.36 -24.45 -8.58
N ALA A 65 0.48 -23.41 -9.42
CA ALA A 65 -0.29 -23.30 -10.66
C ALA A 65 0.06 -24.41 -11.66
N GLN A 66 1.33 -24.78 -11.78
CA GLN A 66 1.75 -25.91 -12.62
C GLN A 66 1.16 -27.23 -12.12
N GLN A 67 1.22 -27.47 -10.81
CA GLN A 67 0.64 -28.68 -10.20
C GLN A 67 -0.89 -28.72 -10.36
N ALA A 68 -1.57 -27.59 -10.18
CA ALA A 68 -3.00 -27.50 -10.36
C ALA A 68 -3.41 -27.74 -11.83
N SER A 69 -2.63 -27.26 -12.80
CA SER A 69 -2.85 -27.57 -14.21
C SER A 69 -2.73 -29.07 -14.49
N ALA A 70 -1.68 -29.71 -13.99
CA ALA A 70 -1.49 -31.16 -14.12
C ALA A 70 -2.65 -31.94 -13.48
N ALA A 71 -3.11 -31.52 -12.30
CA ALA A 71 -4.26 -32.12 -11.62
C ALA A 71 -5.56 -32.01 -12.44
N VAL A 72 -5.80 -30.87 -13.10
CA VAL A 72 -6.94 -30.70 -14.01
C VAL A 72 -6.82 -31.66 -15.20
N ASP A 73 -5.64 -31.77 -15.81
CA ASP A 73 -5.43 -32.66 -16.95
C ASP A 73 -5.62 -34.14 -16.57
N ASP A 74 -5.15 -34.55 -15.39
CA ASP A 74 -5.36 -35.90 -14.88
C ASP A 74 -6.83 -36.17 -14.53
N ALA A 75 -7.53 -35.19 -13.94
CA ALA A 75 -8.97 -35.33 -13.69
C ALA A 75 -9.78 -35.41 -14.99
N ARG A 76 -9.38 -34.72 -16.07
CA ARG A 76 -9.99 -34.87 -17.40
C ARG A 76 -9.80 -36.28 -17.96
N LYS A 77 -8.60 -36.86 -17.82
CA LYS A 77 -8.35 -38.25 -18.22
C LYS A 77 -9.21 -39.22 -17.40
N LEU A 78 -9.39 -38.98 -16.11
CA LEU A 78 -10.28 -39.78 -15.26
C LEU A 78 -11.73 -39.72 -15.72
N VAL A 79 -12.23 -38.54 -16.09
CA VAL A 79 -13.58 -38.40 -16.68
C VAL A 79 -13.70 -39.20 -17.97
N SER A 80 -12.72 -39.09 -18.88
CA SER A 80 -12.71 -39.88 -20.13
C SER A 80 -12.75 -41.39 -19.85
N LEU A 81 -11.90 -41.87 -18.95
CA LEU A 81 -11.85 -43.28 -18.58
C LEU A 81 -13.17 -43.77 -17.96
N ALA A 82 -13.77 -42.97 -17.08
CA ALA A 82 -15.06 -43.30 -16.49
C ALA A 82 -16.17 -43.35 -17.55
N GLN A 83 -16.13 -42.41 -18.50
CA GLN A 83 -17.06 -42.37 -19.64
C GLN A 83 -16.93 -43.64 -20.48
N ASP A 84 -15.72 -44.05 -20.85
CA ASP A 84 -15.45 -45.24 -21.67
C ASP A 84 -15.97 -46.52 -20.98
N ARG A 85 -15.74 -46.65 -19.67
CA ARG A 85 -16.22 -47.80 -18.87
C ARG A 85 -17.73 -47.81 -18.73
N TYR A 86 -18.37 -46.65 -18.58
CA TYR A 86 -19.82 -46.54 -18.56
C TYR A 86 -20.44 -46.92 -19.90
N THR A 87 -19.91 -46.40 -21.01
CA THR A 87 -20.42 -46.72 -22.36
C THR A 87 -20.16 -48.18 -22.73
N GLY A 88 -19.09 -48.79 -22.20
CA GLY A 88 -18.84 -50.22 -22.29
C GLY A 88 -19.72 -51.09 -21.39
N GLY A 89 -20.51 -50.50 -20.49
CA GLY A 89 -21.36 -51.22 -19.54
C GLY A 89 -20.61 -51.85 -18.36
N LEU A 90 -19.35 -51.47 -18.13
CA LEU A 90 -18.50 -52.02 -17.05
C LEU A 90 -18.75 -51.35 -15.70
N THR A 91 -19.25 -50.11 -15.69
CA THR A 91 -19.44 -49.31 -14.48
C THR A 91 -20.74 -48.50 -14.54
N PRO A 92 -21.39 -48.23 -13.39
CA PRO A 92 -22.57 -47.38 -13.34
C PRO A 92 -22.24 -45.91 -13.64
N PHE A 93 -23.24 -45.14 -14.08
CA PHE A 93 -23.07 -43.72 -14.42
C PHE A 93 -22.63 -42.84 -13.24
N ILE A 94 -22.86 -43.28 -11.99
CA ILE A 94 -22.44 -42.53 -10.80
C ILE A 94 -20.90 -42.36 -10.73
N ASP A 95 -20.15 -43.29 -11.33
CA ASP A 95 -18.68 -43.20 -11.40
C ASP A 95 -18.24 -42.05 -12.32
N VAL A 96 -18.96 -41.83 -13.43
CA VAL A 96 -18.76 -40.69 -14.32
C VAL A 96 -19.05 -39.38 -13.58
N LEU A 97 -20.16 -39.31 -12.84
CA LEU A 97 -20.52 -38.11 -12.06
C LEU A 97 -19.49 -37.82 -10.97
N THR A 98 -18.95 -38.86 -10.33
CA THR A 98 -17.91 -38.73 -9.31
C THR A 98 -16.61 -38.21 -9.93
N ALA A 99 -16.21 -38.72 -11.11
CA ALA A 99 -15.06 -38.20 -11.84
C ALA A 99 -15.25 -36.74 -12.28
N GLN A 100 -16.45 -36.37 -12.73
CA GLN A 100 -16.78 -34.97 -13.09
C GLN A 100 -16.71 -34.03 -11.88
N GLN A 101 -17.19 -34.47 -10.70
CA GLN A 101 -17.04 -33.69 -9.46
C GLN A 101 -15.57 -33.48 -9.08
N GLN A 102 -14.72 -34.49 -9.28
CA GLN A 102 -13.29 -34.39 -9.04
C GLN A 102 -12.62 -33.39 -10.02
N LEU A 103 -13.01 -33.42 -11.29
CA LEU A 103 -12.57 -32.44 -12.28
C LEU A 103 -12.96 -31.02 -11.88
N LEU A 104 -14.23 -30.78 -11.55
CA LEU A 104 -14.70 -29.46 -11.14
C LEU A 104 -13.96 -28.95 -9.89
N THR A 105 -13.65 -29.84 -8.94
CA THR A 105 -12.87 -29.48 -7.74
C THR A 105 -11.44 -29.06 -8.10
N SER A 106 -10.80 -29.78 -9.02
CA SER A 106 -9.45 -29.46 -9.52
C SER A 106 -9.44 -28.13 -10.29
N GLU A 107 -10.45 -27.89 -11.14
CA GLU A 107 -10.60 -26.64 -11.88
C GLU A 107 -10.84 -25.44 -10.95
N ARG A 108 -11.68 -25.59 -9.93
CA ARG A 108 -11.89 -24.54 -8.91
C ARG A 108 -10.59 -24.23 -8.16
N GLN A 109 -9.81 -25.24 -7.80
CA GLN A 109 -8.52 -25.03 -7.15
C GLN A 109 -7.53 -24.27 -8.06
N ALA A 110 -7.48 -24.62 -9.35
CA ALA A 110 -6.65 -23.90 -10.32
C ALA A 110 -7.05 -22.42 -10.41
N VAL A 111 -8.35 -22.11 -10.50
CA VAL A 111 -8.85 -20.73 -10.52
C VAL A 111 -8.55 -19.99 -9.22
N GLN A 112 -8.71 -20.65 -8.06
CA GLN A 112 -8.36 -20.07 -6.76
C GLN A 112 -6.89 -19.65 -6.71
N ILE A 113 -5.97 -20.48 -7.21
CA ILE A 113 -4.53 -20.18 -7.26
C ILE A 113 -4.27 -18.99 -8.18
N GLN A 114 -4.94 -18.90 -9.34
CA GLN A 114 -4.80 -17.73 -10.22
C GLN A 114 -5.31 -16.45 -9.55
N GLY A 115 -6.43 -16.52 -8.81
CA GLY A 115 -6.93 -15.41 -8.02
C GLY A 115 -5.95 -14.94 -6.94
N GLN A 116 -5.34 -15.89 -6.22
CA GLN A 116 -4.29 -15.59 -5.23
C GLN A 116 -3.07 -14.92 -5.87
N ARG A 117 -2.65 -15.37 -7.06
CA ARG A 117 -1.54 -14.75 -7.81
C ARG A 117 -1.88 -13.31 -8.20
N ALA A 118 -3.07 -13.07 -8.73
CA ALA A 118 -3.51 -11.73 -9.11
C ALA A 118 -3.53 -10.78 -7.90
N ALA A 119 -4.08 -11.22 -6.77
CA ALA A 119 -4.09 -10.46 -5.53
C ALA A 119 -2.66 -10.15 -5.04
N LEU A 120 -1.75 -11.12 -5.13
CA LEU A 120 -0.36 -10.94 -4.69
C LEU A 120 0.45 -10.02 -5.60
N VAL A 121 0.18 -10.00 -6.91
CA VAL A 121 0.75 -9.00 -7.84
C VAL A 121 0.30 -7.59 -7.46
N VAL A 122 -0.97 -7.39 -7.15
CA VAL A 122 -1.49 -6.09 -6.69
C VAL A 122 -0.86 -5.69 -5.36
N PHE A 123 -0.72 -6.62 -4.43
CA PHE A 123 -0.03 -6.39 -3.16
C PHE A 123 1.45 -6.00 -3.36
N LEU A 124 2.16 -6.69 -4.26
CA LEU A 124 3.54 -6.34 -4.62
C LEU A 124 3.62 -4.92 -5.20
N ALA A 125 2.72 -4.57 -6.12
CA ALA A 125 2.66 -3.22 -6.68
C ALA A 125 2.48 -2.17 -5.57
N LYS A 126 1.60 -2.43 -4.59
CA LYS A 126 1.44 -1.57 -3.40
C LYS A 126 2.71 -1.48 -2.55
N ALA A 127 3.35 -2.61 -2.24
CA ALA A 127 4.55 -2.65 -1.40
C ALA A 127 5.73 -1.90 -2.04
N LEU A 128 5.80 -1.90 -3.38
CA LEU A 128 6.78 -1.12 -4.14
C LEU A 128 6.44 0.37 -4.27
N GLY A 129 5.31 0.83 -3.73
CA GLY A 129 4.92 2.24 -3.72
C GLY A 129 3.71 2.58 -4.60
N GLY A 130 3.06 1.61 -5.23
CA GLY A 130 1.72 1.76 -5.83
C GLY A 130 1.60 2.76 -6.98
N GLY A 131 2.71 3.19 -7.59
CA GLY A 131 2.74 4.25 -8.61
C GLY A 131 2.92 5.67 -8.05
N TRP A 132 3.56 5.81 -6.89
CA TRP A 132 3.89 7.13 -6.34
C TRP A 132 4.91 7.87 -7.20
N ASP A 133 4.41 8.79 -8.04
CA ASP A 133 5.18 9.85 -8.66
C ASP A 133 5.39 10.94 -7.60
N GLY A 134 6.59 11.11 -7.08
CA GLY A 134 6.91 12.01 -5.96
C GLY A 134 6.72 13.52 -6.19
N GLY A 135 5.73 13.96 -6.99
CA GLY A 135 5.60 15.32 -7.51
C GLY A 135 4.22 16.00 -7.47
N ALA A 136 3.20 15.46 -6.78
CA ALA A 136 1.89 16.12 -6.68
C ALA A 136 1.63 16.87 -5.35
N THR A 137 2.69 17.44 -4.76
CA THR A 137 2.57 18.56 -3.81
C THR A 137 3.70 19.57 -4.03
N GLY A 138 4.04 19.83 -5.30
CA GLY A 138 4.71 21.06 -5.69
C GLY A 138 3.68 22.18 -5.77
N ALA A 139 3.73 23.11 -4.81
CA ALA A 139 3.12 24.45 -4.82
C ALA A 139 2.09 24.72 -5.94
N ALA A 140 0.81 24.47 -5.66
CA ALA A 140 -0.23 25.30 -6.27
C ALA A 140 -0.13 26.67 -5.60
N THR A 141 0.78 27.53 -6.09
CA THR A 141 0.56 28.97 -5.99
C THR A 141 -0.79 29.23 -6.65
N PRO A 142 -1.80 29.72 -5.92
CA PRO A 142 -2.99 30.21 -6.57
C PRO A 142 -2.61 31.53 -7.26
N THR A 143 -2.04 31.43 -8.45
CA THR A 143 -2.08 32.53 -9.41
C THR A 143 -3.51 32.60 -9.92
N ASP A 144 -4.27 33.45 -9.24
CA ASP A 144 -5.30 34.33 -9.76
C ASP A 144 -6.34 33.72 -10.72
N VAL A 145 -7.50 33.39 -10.17
CA VAL A 145 -8.79 33.51 -10.86
C VAL A 145 -9.89 33.76 -9.84
N ALA A 146 -10.15 35.03 -9.52
CA ALA A 146 -11.52 35.51 -9.32
C ALA A 146 -11.54 37.03 -9.05
N THR A 147 -11.54 37.76 -10.16
CA THR A 147 -12.49 38.83 -10.45
C THR A 147 -13.70 38.87 -9.50
N ALA A 148 -13.68 39.81 -8.55
CA ALA A 148 -14.90 40.39 -7.97
C ALA A 148 -14.58 41.82 -7.49
N SER A 149 -14.52 42.76 -8.44
CA SER A 149 -14.72 44.19 -8.19
C SER A 149 -16.19 44.44 -7.77
N PRO A 150 -16.60 45.66 -7.33
CA PRO A 150 -15.91 46.76 -6.64
C PRO A 150 -16.70 47.29 -5.41
N GLN A 151 -16.07 47.99 -4.46
CA GLN A 151 -16.80 48.93 -3.57
C GLN A 151 -15.87 50.09 -3.12
N PRO A 152 -16.36 51.32 -2.84
CA PRO A 152 -15.90 52.50 -3.56
C PRO A 152 -15.04 53.39 -2.63
N ALA A 153 -14.20 54.24 -3.19
CA ALA A 153 -13.65 55.34 -2.41
C ALA A 153 -13.41 56.57 -3.28
N ALA A 154 -14.08 57.65 -2.85
CA ALA A 154 -13.65 59.03 -2.91
C ALA A 154 -13.42 59.68 -4.29
N ARG A 155 -14.35 60.59 -4.60
CA ARG A 155 -14.14 61.71 -5.51
C ARG A 155 -13.53 62.87 -4.70
N VAL A 156 -12.28 63.24 -4.98
CA VAL A 156 -11.70 64.53 -4.58
C VAL A 156 -11.20 65.22 -5.84
N GLY A 157 -11.62 66.45 -6.01
CA GLY A 157 -11.20 67.43 -7.02
C GLY A 157 -12.05 68.69 -6.82
N PRO A 158 -11.64 69.86 -7.30
CA PRO A 158 -10.63 70.11 -8.34
C PRO A 158 -9.21 70.38 -7.84
#